data_AF-A0AAD1YKB5-F1
#
_entry.id   AF-A0AAD1YKB5-F1
#
_cell.length_a   1.000
_cell.length_b   1.000
_cell.length_c   1.000
_cell.angle_alpha   90.00
_cell.angle_beta   90.00
_cell.angle_gamma   90.00
#
_symmetry.space_group_name_H-M   'P 1'
#
loop_
_entity.id
_entity.type
_entity.pdbx_description
1 polymer ?
#
loop_
_entity_poly.entity_id
_entity_poly.type
_entity_poly.pdbx_seq_one_letter_code
_entity_poly.pdbx_strand_id
1 'polypeptide(L)' 'MKNIYRIYKCKSCKREMILMNDEVEKALNNGKYLSCTYCNCRHLSKEKETSDLRECMDHNAYKKIKGKVRQVHSI' A
#
# COMPACT_ATOMS: atom_id res chain seq x y z
N MET A 1 -10.39 13.15 -10.05
CA MET A 1 -8.96 12.76 -10.16
C MET A 1 -8.85 11.27 -9.85
N LYS A 2 -8.09 10.51 -10.63
CA LYS A 2 -7.74 9.13 -10.25
C LYS A 2 -6.70 9.17 -9.12
N ASN A 3 -6.86 8.30 -8.13
CA ASN A 3 -5.86 8.13 -7.08
C ASN A 3 -4.60 7.45 -7.64
N ILE A 4 -3.41 7.89 -7.22
CA ILE A 4 -2.13 7.39 -7.74
C ILE A 4 -1.80 6.01 -7.18
N TYR A 5 -2.09 5.78 -5.89
CA TYR A 5 -1.73 4.58 -5.15
C TYR A 5 -2.96 3.79 -4.74
N ARG A 6 -2.81 2.47 -4.69
CA ARG A 6 -3.79 1.52 -4.15
C ARG A 6 -3.10 0.55 -3.19
N ILE A 7 -3.69 0.34 -2.03
CA ILE A 7 -3.17 -0.54 -0.98
C ILE A 7 -3.90 -1.88 -1.03
N TYR A 8 -3.13 -2.96 -1.02
CA TYR A 8 -3.63 -4.32 -0.91
C TYR A 8 -3.07 -5.01 0.34
N LYS A 9 -3.93 -5.72 1.08
CA LYS A 9 -3.54 -6.53 2.23
C LYS A 9 -3.64 -8.01 1.90
N CYS A 10 -2.58 -8.76 2.17
CA CYS A 10 -2.60 -10.20 1.95
C CYS A 10 -3.45 -10.91 3.00
N LYS A 11 -4.40 -11.76 2.58
CA LYS A 11 -5.23 -12.52 3.52
C LYS A 11 -4.45 -13.61 4.27
N SER A 12 -3.30 -14.06 3.74
CA SER A 12 -2.42 -15.04 4.36
C SER A 12 -1.43 -14.39 5.35
N CYS A 13 -0.38 -13.72 4.85
CA CYS A 13 0.67 -13.16 5.71
C CYS A 13 0.36 -11.80 6.34
N LYS A 14 -0.82 -11.22 6.06
CA LYS A 14 -1.32 -9.93 6.59
C LYS A 14 -0.49 -8.69 6.24
N ARG A 15 0.60 -8.83 5.49
CA ARG A 15 1.42 -7.71 5.00
C ARG A 15 0.68 -6.92 3.93
N GLU A 16 1.03 -5.64 3.86
CA GLU A 16 0.46 -4.69 2.91
C GLU A 16 1.41 -4.44 1.74
N MET A 17 0.82 -4.10 0.60
CA MET A 17 1.52 -3.75 -0.64
C MET A 17 0.89 -2.48 -1.19
N ILE A 18 1.72 -1.49 -1.47
CA ILE A 18 1.32 -0.23 -2.07
C ILE A 18 1.70 -0.32 -3.56
N LEU A 19 0.70 -0.24 -4.43
CA LEU A 19 0.88 -0.38 -5.87
C LEU A 19 0.40 0.88 -6.59
N MET A 20 0.99 1.19 -7.74
CA MET A 20 0.51 2.24 -8.64
C MET A 20 -0.82 1.81 -9.27
N ASN A 21 -1.84 2.66 -9.17
CA ASN A 21 -3.20 2.32 -9.58
C ASN A 21 -3.26 2.04 -11.09
N ASP A 22 -2.59 2.86 -11.90
CA ASP A 22 -2.53 2.68 -13.36
C ASP A 22 -1.86 1.36 -13.78
N GLU A 23 -0.81 0.95 -13.08
CA GLU A 23 -0.12 -0.32 -13.36
C GLU A 23 -0.97 -1.53 -12.94
N VAL A 24 -1.70 -1.41 -11.84
CA VAL A 24 -2.67 -2.43 -11.41
C VAL A 24 -3.80 -2.56 -12.44
N GLU A 25 -4.37 -1.44 -12.89
CA GLU A 25 -5.42 -1.43 -13.91
C GLU A 25 -4.94 -2.06 -15.22
N LYS A 26 -3.74 -1.68 -15.70
CA LYS A 26 -3.13 -2.30 -16.90
C LYS A 26 -2.96 -3.82 -16.73
N ALA A 27 -2.44 -4.27 -15.59
CA ALA A 27 -2.24 -5.69 -15.33
C ALA A 27 -3.56 -6.47 -15.34
N LEU A 28 -4.59 -5.96 -14.64
CA LEU A 28 -5.90 -6.59 -14.57
C LEU A 28 -6.60 -6.60 -15.94
N ASN A 29 -6.54 -5.50 -16.69
CA ASN A 29 -7.10 -5.40 -18.05
C ASN A 29 -6.42 -6.38 -19.02
N ASN A 30 -5.13 -6.68 -18.81
CA ASN A 30 -4.38 -7.68 -19.57
C ASN A 30 -4.63 -9.12 -19.09
N GLY A 31 -5.65 -9.36 -18.25
CA GLY A 31 -6.00 -10.68 -17.72
C GLY A 31 -4.97 -11.25 -16.74
N LYS A 32 -4.09 -10.41 -16.18
CA LYS A 32 -3.15 -10.82 -15.12
C LYS A 32 -3.80 -10.70 -13.75
N TYR A 33 -3.17 -11.31 -12.76
CA TYR A 33 -3.60 -11.25 -11.37
C TYR A 33 -2.48 -10.65 -10.51
N LEU A 34 -2.89 -10.13 -9.35
CA LEU A 34 -1.95 -9.71 -8.32
C LEU A 34 -1.70 -10.86 -7.34
N SER A 35 -0.46 -11.03 -6.93
CA SER A 35 -0.08 -11.93 -5.84
C SER A 35 0.73 -11.17 -4.78
N CYS A 36 0.74 -11.70 -3.57
CA CYS A 36 1.55 -11.18 -2.49
C CYS A 36 3.04 -11.36 -2.80
N THR A 37 3.81 -10.28 -2.82
CA THR A 37 5.27 -10.32 -3.03
C THR A 37 6.03 -11.06 -1.94
N TYR A 38 5.42 -11.27 -0.77
CA TYR A 38 6.05 -11.92 0.38
C TYR A 38 5.77 -13.42 0.51
N CYS A 39 4.57 -13.87 0.13
CA CYS A 39 4.14 -15.25 0.32
C CYS A 39 3.45 -15.87 -0.90
N ASN A 40 3.44 -15.15 -2.02
CA ASN A 40 2.84 -15.53 -3.30
C ASN A 40 1.33 -15.86 -3.28
N CYS A 41 0.65 -15.61 -2.16
CA CYS A 41 -0.79 -15.77 -2.04
C CYS A 41 -1.53 -14.83 -2.99
N ARG A 42 -2.51 -15.35 -3.74
CA ARG A 42 -3.35 -14.56 -4.68
C ARG A 42 -4.57 -13.91 -4.01
N HIS A 43 -4.82 -14.23 -2.74
CA HIS A 43 -5.94 -13.67 -2.00
C HIS A 43 -5.55 -12.35 -1.35
N LEU A 44 -5.83 -11.26 -2.04
CA LEU A 44 -5.58 -9.89 -1.59
C LEU A 44 -6.92 -9.17 -1.34
N SER A 45 -7.02 -8.41 -0.24
CA SER A 45 -8.08 -7.42 -0.07
C SER A 45 -7.58 -6.06 -0.51
N LYS A 46 -8.38 -5.32 -1.28
CA LYS A 46 -8.14 -3.91 -1.56
C LYS A 46 -8.62 -3.11 -0.35
N GLU A 47 -7.73 -2.35 0.27
CA GLU A 47 -8.04 -1.58 1.48
C GLU A 47 -8.39 -0.13 1.15
N LYS A 48 -7.49 0.57 0.45
CA LYS A 48 -7.60 2.02 0.23
C LYS A 48 -6.99 2.44 -1.11
N GLU A 49 -7.43 3.58 -1.63
CA GLU A 49 -6.76 4.33 -2.67
C GLU A 49 -6.49 5.76 -2.20
N THR A 50 -5.34 6.31 -2.60
CA THR A 50 -4.95 7.69 -2.24
C THR A 50 -3.92 8.21 -3.24
N SER A 51 -3.79 9.53 -3.34
CA SER A 51 -2.69 10.17 -4.07
C SER A 51 -1.57 10.65 -3.14
N ASP A 52 -1.76 10.57 -1.82
CA ASP A 52 -0.76 10.93 -0.84
C ASP A 52 -0.05 9.67 -0.31
N LEU A 53 1.21 9.48 -0.69
CA LEU A 53 2.01 8.33 -0.25
C LEU A 53 2.15 8.28 1.27
N ARG A 54 2.05 9.43 1.95
CA ARG A 54 2.08 9.47 3.43
C ARG A 54 0.92 8.71 4.02
N GLU A 55 -0.27 8.76 3.41
CA GLU A 55 -1.44 8.00 3.88
C GLU A 55 -1.33 6.49 3.63
N CYS A 56 -0.43 6.06 2.76
CA CYS A 56 -0.09 4.65 2.56
C CYS A 56 0.90 4.14 3.60
N MET A 57 1.69 5.04 4.17
CA MET A 57 2.55 4.77 5.31
C MET A 57 1.72 5.03 6.58
N ASP A 58 2.08 4.41 7.70
CA ASP A 58 1.52 4.82 8.97
C ASP A 58 2.09 6.19 9.34
N HIS A 59 1.60 7.25 8.70
CA HIS A 59 2.19 8.60 8.77
C HIS A 59 2.19 9.12 10.21
N ASN A 60 1.23 8.65 11.02
CA ASN A 60 1.14 8.96 12.44
C ASN A 60 2.31 8.39 13.24
N ALA A 61 2.96 7.33 12.73
CA ALA A 61 4.17 6.76 13.28
C ALA A 61 5.37 7.70 13.16
N TYR A 62 5.33 8.75 12.32
CA TYR A 62 6.43 9.69 12.17
C TYR A 62 6.02 11.13 12.48
N LYS A 63 6.63 11.73 13.51
CA LYS A 63 6.37 13.13 13.90
C LYS A 63 7.65 13.97 13.86
N LYS A 64 7.51 15.25 13.54
CA LYS A 64 8.61 16.22 13.70
C LYS A 64 8.71 16.64 15.17
N ILE A 65 9.82 16.33 15.81
CA ILE A 65 10.15 16.76 17.18
C ILE A 65 11.41 17.62 17.10
N LYS A 66 11.30 18.90 17.46
CA LYS A 66 12.39 19.89 17.35
C LYS A 66 12.99 19.95 15.93
N GLY A 67 12.14 19.95 14.91
CA GLY A 67 12.53 20.02 13.49
C GLY A 67 13.05 18.71 12.88
N LYS A 68 13.27 17.66 13.67
CA LYS A 68 13.76 16.35 13.17
C LYS A 68 12.61 15.35 13.08
N VAL A 69 12.56 14.57 12.00
CA VAL A 69 11.60 13.45 11.87
C VAL A 69 11.99 12.34 12.83
N ARG A 70 11.06 11.88 13.66
CA ARG A 70 11.23 10.76 14.59
C ARG A 70 10.09 9.77 14.44
N GLN A 71 10.40 8.49 14.52
CA GLN A 71 9.39 7.45 14.69
C GLN A 71 8.87 7.47 16.13
N VAL A 72 7.56 7.53 16.33
CA VAL A 72 6.88 7.67 17.63
C VAL A 72 6.09 6.43 18.05
N HIS A 73 5.88 5.47 17.15
CA HIS A 73 5.44 4.11 17.48
C HIS A 73 5.87 3.09 16.41
N SER A 74 5.83 1.81 16.76
CA SER A 74 6.13 0.70 15.85
C SER A 74 5.04 0.54 14.79
N ILE A 75 5.43 0.05 13.62
CA ILE A 75 4.58 -0.24 12.45
C ILE A 75 4.52 -1.75 12.28
#